data_AF-A0AAJ6XU28-F1
#
_entry.id   AF-A0AAJ6XU28-F1
#
_cell.length_a   1.000
_cell.length_b   1.000
_cell.length_c   1.000
_cell.angle_alpha   90.00
_cell.angle_beta   90.00
_cell.angle_gamma   90.00
#
_symmetry.space_group_name_H-M   'P 1'
#
loop_
_entity.id
_entity.type
_entity.pdbx_description
1 polymer ?
#
loop_
_entity_poly.entity_id
_entity_poly.type
_entity_poly.pdbx_seq_one_letter_code
_entity_poly.pdbx_strand_id
1 'polypeptide(L)'
;MCLQAGTDATMDVFGMLGRETGLKEFNVLMKMCIEQCRETDDENVAKEQISQVLELFISMKEQGFPIEEETYGPFLMLLIDKESMMKRRFRNFAVVFVLIMGTRISVYELLETVDITKLSSLDNAVSVFKSLGRLSLESYVEKFLLVLKNCDYGTEDISTLIFSYATSIPNLAAEDVISKFKTLHTVMEMSPSSTSYERLIVYSCNALKVHHAIDMVDQLCEEVFTYP
;
A
#
# COMPACT_ATOMS: atom_id res chain seq x y z
N MET A 1 -30.13 19.28 19.74
CA MET A 1 -30.16 18.60 18.43
C MET A 1 -28.82 18.84 17.77
N CYS A 2 -27.96 17.82 17.76
CA CYS A 2 -26.67 17.84 17.09
C CYS A 2 -26.90 17.80 15.58
N LEU A 3 -26.28 18.71 14.84
CA LEU A 3 -26.18 18.60 13.39
C LEU A 3 -25.10 17.56 13.06
N GLN A 4 -25.53 16.37 12.64
CA GLN A 4 -24.74 15.53 11.76
C GLN A 4 -24.84 16.15 10.36
N ALA A 5 -23.79 16.86 9.94
CA ALA A 5 -23.60 17.23 8.54
C ALA A 5 -22.65 16.20 7.93
N GLY A 6 -23.18 15.42 6.99
CA GLY A 6 -22.46 14.34 6.31
C GLY A 6 -21.29 14.84 5.49
N THR A 7 -20.18 14.14 5.62
CA THR A 7 -18.95 14.22 4.82
C THR A 7 -19.15 13.91 3.33
N ASP A 8 -20.29 13.30 2.97
CA ASP A 8 -20.56 12.86 1.59
C ASP A 8 -20.87 13.99 0.60
N ALA A 9 -21.35 15.15 1.07
CA ALA A 9 -21.72 16.25 0.18
C ALA A 9 -20.53 17.14 -0.24
N THR A 10 -19.38 17.01 0.43
CA THR A 10 -18.23 17.90 0.20
C THR A 10 -17.27 17.40 -0.87
N MET A 11 -17.28 16.09 -1.19
CA MET A 11 -16.43 15.53 -2.25
C MET A 11 -16.97 15.77 -3.68
N ASP A 12 -18.27 16.01 -3.85
CA ASP A 12 -18.90 16.24 -5.16
C ASP A 12 -18.66 17.66 -5.73
N VAL A 13 -18.11 18.58 -4.93
CA VAL A 13 -17.85 19.98 -5.32
C VAL A 13 -16.54 20.14 -6.13
N PHE A 14 -15.63 19.16 -6.07
CA PHE A 14 -14.30 19.25 -6.65
C PHE A 14 -14.25 19.17 -8.18
N GLY A 15 -15.34 18.74 -8.84
CA GLY A 15 -15.40 18.59 -10.29
C GLY A 15 -15.49 19.90 -11.09
N MET A 16 -15.68 21.06 -10.44
CA MET A 16 -16.03 22.32 -11.12
C MET A 16 -14.97 23.45 -11.04
N LEU A 17 -13.85 23.26 -10.36
CA LEU A 17 -12.88 24.35 -10.11
C LEU A 17 -11.52 24.08 -10.76
N GLY A 18 -10.93 25.13 -11.33
CA GLY A 18 -9.66 25.05 -12.06
C GLY A 18 -8.48 24.57 -11.19
N ARG A 19 -7.40 24.13 -11.84
CA ARG A 19 -6.24 23.45 -11.18
C ARG A 19 -5.69 24.19 -9.95
N GLU A 20 -5.59 25.51 -10.00
CA GLU A 20 -5.00 26.28 -8.88
C GLU A 20 -5.94 26.38 -7.67
N THR A 21 -7.25 26.37 -7.90
CA THR A 21 -8.27 26.40 -6.85
C THR A 21 -8.34 25.04 -6.14
N GLY A 22 -8.29 23.94 -6.89
CA GLY A 22 -8.31 22.58 -6.32
C GLY A 22 -7.12 22.29 -5.40
N LEU A 23 -5.89 22.71 -5.76
CA LEU A 23 -4.69 22.50 -4.92
C LEU A 23 -4.82 23.21 -3.56
N LYS A 24 -5.33 24.44 -3.54
CA LYS A 24 -5.51 25.22 -2.30
C LYS A 24 -6.54 24.56 -1.39
N GLU A 25 -7.61 24.01 -1.95
CA GLU A 25 -8.65 23.31 -1.20
C GLU A 25 -8.12 22.01 -0.56
N PHE A 26 -7.34 21.21 -1.31
CA PHE A 26 -6.64 20.05 -0.74
C PHE A 26 -5.76 20.45 0.45
N ASN A 27 -4.92 21.48 0.29
CA ASN A 27 -4.05 21.97 1.35
C ASN A 27 -4.83 22.43 2.59
N VAL A 28 -5.99 23.08 2.41
CA VAL A 28 -6.86 23.51 3.51
C VAL A 28 -7.46 22.33 4.25
N LEU A 29 -8.01 21.34 3.53
CA LEU A 29 -8.59 20.13 4.14
C LEU A 29 -7.53 19.33 4.89
N MET A 30 -6.36 19.15 4.27
CA MET A 30 -5.25 18.46 4.92
C MET A 30 -4.81 19.19 6.19
N LYS A 31 -4.70 20.52 6.14
CA LYS A 31 -4.34 21.32 7.31
C LYS A 31 -5.35 21.13 8.45
N MET A 32 -6.64 21.14 8.14
CA MET A 32 -7.70 20.90 9.12
C MET A 32 -7.55 19.51 9.77
N CYS A 33 -7.31 18.47 8.98
CA CYS A 33 -7.10 17.12 9.50
C CYS A 33 -5.84 17.03 10.37
N ILE A 34 -4.75 17.68 9.95
CA ILE A 34 -3.49 17.75 10.68
C ILE A 34 -3.69 18.43 12.05
N GLU A 35 -4.39 19.56 12.09
CA GLU A 35 -4.68 20.29 13.33
C GLU A 35 -5.51 19.44 14.30
N GLN A 36 -6.57 18.79 13.80
CA GLN A 36 -7.37 17.87 14.61
C GLN A 36 -6.53 16.70 15.15
N CYS A 37 -5.62 16.17 14.34
CA CYS A 37 -4.70 15.12 14.77
C CYS A 37 -3.69 15.62 15.82
N ARG A 38 -3.27 16.89 15.78
CA ARG A 38 -2.37 17.47 16.79
C ARG A 38 -3.05 17.61 18.14
N GLU A 39 -4.30 18.06 18.14
CA GLU A 39 -5.06 18.37 19.36
C GLU A 39 -5.58 17.12 20.08
N THR A 40 -5.72 16.00 19.39
CA THR A 40 -6.23 14.76 19.98
C THR A 40 -5.13 13.89 20.59
N ASP A 41 -5.41 13.31 21.74
CA ASP A 41 -4.66 12.20 22.34
C ASP A 41 -5.35 10.84 22.11
N ASP A 42 -6.54 10.84 21.50
CA ASP A 42 -7.26 9.62 21.15
C ASP A 42 -6.64 8.97 19.90
N GLU A 43 -6.19 7.72 20.06
CA GLU A 43 -5.51 6.98 19.00
C GLU A 43 -6.41 6.72 17.77
N ASN A 44 -7.70 6.48 17.95
CA ASN A 44 -8.61 6.19 16.84
C ASN A 44 -8.93 7.46 16.05
N VAL A 45 -9.17 8.57 16.75
CA VAL A 45 -9.39 9.88 16.11
C VAL A 45 -8.16 10.27 15.30
N ALA A 46 -6.96 10.16 15.88
CA ALA A 46 -5.74 10.47 15.16
C ALA A 46 -5.54 9.56 13.91
N LYS A 47 -5.84 8.26 14.00
CA LYS A 47 -5.80 7.35 12.83
C LYS A 47 -6.71 7.80 11.71
N GLU A 48 -7.94 8.17 12.06
CA GLU A 48 -8.93 8.63 11.08
C GLU A 48 -8.45 9.88 10.35
N GLN A 49 -7.91 10.86 11.08
CA GLN A 49 -7.37 12.08 10.49
C GLN A 49 -6.18 11.83 9.55
N ILE A 50 -5.28 10.90 9.90
CA ILE A 50 -4.16 10.52 9.04
C ILE A 50 -4.65 9.84 7.77
N SER A 51 -5.62 8.92 7.90
CA SER A 51 -6.21 8.24 6.74
C SER A 51 -6.84 9.24 5.78
N GLN A 52 -7.58 10.23 6.29
CA GLN A 52 -8.15 11.30 5.48
C GLN A 52 -7.07 12.11 4.74
N VAL A 53 -5.97 12.46 5.41
CA VAL A 53 -4.86 13.15 4.75
C VAL A 53 -4.24 12.30 3.63
N LEU A 54 -4.07 10.99 3.85
CA LEU A 54 -3.57 10.08 2.81
C LEU A 54 -4.52 9.96 1.62
N GLU A 55 -5.83 9.87 1.86
CA GLU A 55 -6.84 9.84 0.80
C GLU A 55 -6.83 11.12 -0.03
N LEU A 56 -6.65 12.28 0.61
CA LEU A 56 -6.49 13.56 -0.09
C LEU A 56 -5.25 13.54 -1.01
N PHE A 57 -4.12 13.02 -0.55
CA PHE A 57 -2.93 12.89 -1.38
C PHE A 57 -3.10 11.91 -2.56
N ILE A 58 -3.82 10.80 -2.36
CA ILE A 58 -4.17 9.87 -3.44
C ILE A 58 -5.04 10.58 -4.48
N SER A 59 -6.07 11.29 -4.04
CA SER A 59 -6.96 12.04 -4.94
C SER A 59 -6.20 13.13 -5.72
N MET A 60 -5.26 13.83 -5.06
CA MET A 60 -4.37 14.78 -5.73
C MET A 60 -3.58 14.12 -6.88
N LYS A 61 -3.01 12.94 -6.64
CA LYS A 61 -2.27 12.18 -7.67
C LYS A 61 -3.16 11.74 -8.82
N GLU A 62 -4.36 11.20 -8.53
CA GLU A 62 -5.32 10.76 -9.55
C GLU A 62 -5.75 11.91 -10.45
N GLN A 63 -5.88 13.11 -9.89
CA GLN A 63 -6.20 14.33 -10.63
C GLN A 63 -4.98 15.00 -11.28
N GLY A 64 -3.79 14.41 -11.14
CA GLY A 64 -2.55 14.86 -11.77
C GLY A 64 -1.93 16.11 -11.12
N PHE A 65 -2.29 16.42 -9.88
CA PHE A 65 -1.67 17.52 -9.14
C PHE A 65 -0.25 17.15 -8.70
N PRO A 66 0.72 18.08 -8.84
CA PRO A 66 2.01 17.91 -8.22
C PRO A 66 1.85 17.95 -6.70
N ILE A 67 2.61 17.11 -6.01
CA ILE A 67 2.67 17.15 -4.55
C ILE A 67 4.08 17.56 -4.17
N GLU A 68 4.18 18.80 -3.72
CA GLU A 68 5.42 19.46 -3.38
C GLU A 68 5.61 19.52 -1.86
N GLU A 69 6.81 19.91 -1.42
CA GLU A 69 7.17 19.97 0.01
C GLU A 69 6.26 20.89 0.81
N GLU A 70 5.74 21.95 0.21
CA GLU A 70 4.74 22.82 0.84
C GLU A 70 3.46 22.07 1.20
N THR A 71 3.04 21.09 0.38
CA THR A 71 1.85 20.27 0.60
C THR A 71 2.14 19.14 1.60
N TYR A 72 3.24 18.39 1.43
CA TYR A 72 3.51 17.23 2.29
C TYR A 72 4.24 17.53 3.60
N GLY A 73 5.00 18.62 3.66
CA GLY A 73 5.84 18.99 4.81
C GLY A 73 5.08 19.10 6.13
N PRO A 74 3.92 19.78 6.20
CA PRO A 74 3.13 19.87 7.43
C PRO A 74 2.66 18.51 7.97
N PHE A 75 2.29 17.60 7.06
CA PHE A 75 1.90 16.24 7.44
C PHE A 75 3.11 15.43 7.91
N LEU A 76 4.25 15.54 7.22
CA LEU A 76 5.49 14.89 7.64
C LEU A 76 5.90 15.33 9.05
N MET A 77 5.79 16.63 9.35
CA MET A 77 6.10 17.16 10.69
C MET A 77 5.14 16.63 11.76
N LEU A 78 3.84 16.51 11.45
CA LEU A 78 2.87 15.84 12.34
C LEU A 78 3.27 14.39 12.65
N LEU A 79 3.64 13.62 11.62
CA LEU A 79 4.02 12.21 11.78
C LEU A 79 5.25 12.06 12.70
N ILE A 80 6.21 13.00 12.62
CA ILE A 80 7.38 13.07 13.50
C ILE A 80 6.98 13.46 14.92
N ASP A 81 6.19 14.52 15.09
CA ASP A 81 5.81 15.04 16.42
C ASP A 81 5.01 14.00 17.24
N LYS A 82 4.08 13.29 16.58
CA LYS A 82 3.22 12.27 17.23
C LYS A 82 3.88 10.89 17.30
N GLU A 83 5.11 10.72 16.80
CA GLU A 83 5.89 9.47 16.88
C GLU A 83 5.99 8.97 18.34
N SER A 84 6.19 9.90 19.29
CA SER A 84 6.35 9.60 20.72
C SER A 84 5.07 9.09 21.41
N MET A 85 3.90 9.57 21.00
CA MET A 85 2.58 9.21 21.54
C MET A 85 2.09 7.88 20.95
N MET A 86 2.37 7.63 19.68
CA MET A 86 1.80 6.54 18.87
C MET A 86 2.79 5.39 18.65
N LYS A 87 3.44 4.97 19.74
CA LYS A 87 4.68 4.16 19.85
C LYS A 87 4.83 2.89 19.01
N ARG A 88 3.81 2.41 18.26
CA ARG A 88 3.90 1.12 17.53
C ARG A 88 3.22 1.07 16.16
N ARG A 89 2.36 2.02 15.76
CA ARG A 89 1.53 1.91 14.55
C ARG A 89 1.81 2.92 13.44
N PHE A 90 2.41 4.08 13.76
CA PHE A 90 2.63 5.18 12.81
C PHE A 90 3.83 5.02 11.87
N ARG A 91 4.84 4.25 12.27
CA ARG A 91 5.99 3.97 11.38
C ARG A 91 5.52 3.34 10.08
N ASN A 92 4.42 2.58 10.12
CA ASN A 92 3.80 2.01 8.94
C ASN A 92 3.14 3.08 8.05
N PHE A 93 2.52 4.11 8.64
CA PHE A 93 1.87 5.20 7.92
C PHE A 93 2.89 6.16 7.27
N ALA A 94 4.00 6.49 7.94
CA ALA A 94 5.07 7.29 7.33
C ALA A 94 5.75 6.58 6.15
N VAL A 95 5.87 5.26 6.24
CA VAL A 95 6.41 4.40 5.16
C VAL A 95 5.45 4.32 3.99
N VAL A 96 4.17 4.06 4.26
CA VAL A 96 3.10 4.10 3.25
C VAL A 96 3.04 5.49 2.61
N PHE A 97 3.18 6.56 3.40
CA PHE A 97 3.21 7.93 2.93
C PHE A 97 4.38 8.20 1.97
N VAL A 98 5.61 7.94 2.37
CA VAL A 98 6.79 8.17 1.53
C VAL A 98 6.79 7.29 0.27
N LEU A 99 6.30 6.05 0.40
CA LEU A 99 6.12 5.14 -0.73
C LEU A 99 5.04 5.62 -1.73
N ILE A 100 3.93 6.17 -1.24
CA ILE A 100 2.85 6.76 -2.08
C ILE A 100 3.35 8.05 -2.76
N MET A 101 4.14 8.85 -2.03
CA MET A 101 4.49 10.21 -2.46
C MET A 101 5.72 10.26 -3.36
N GLY A 102 6.59 9.24 -3.32
CA GLY A 102 7.76 9.13 -4.19
C GLY A 102 8.71 10.32 -4.09
N THR A 103 8.75 10.99 -2.93
CA THR A 103 9.57 12.20 -2.73
C THR A 103 11.03 11.84 -2.45
N ARG A 104 11.94 12.76 -2.78
CA ARG A 104 13.40 12.61 -2.80
C ARG A 104 14.10 12.47 -1.43
N ILE A 105 13.38 12.15 -0.36
CA ILE A 105 14.03 11.53 0.80
C ILE A 105 14.41 10.13 0.30
N SER A 106 15.67 9.71 0.46
CA SER A 106 16.06 8.46 -0.19
C SER A 106 15.18 7.33 0.36
N VAL A 107 14.28 6.81 -0.48
CA VAL A 107 13.35 5.73 -0.13
C VAL A 107 14.11 4.59 0.55
N TYR A 108 15.37 4.41 0.14
CA TYR A 108 16.39 3.56 0.73
C TYR A 108 16.72 3.82 2.21
N GLU A 109 17.03 5.06 2.62
CA GLU A 109 17.29 5.39 4.04
C GLU A 109 16.06 5.14 4.91
N LEU A 110 14.88 5.48 4.41
CA LEU A 110 13.65 5.27 5.15
C LEU A 110 13.38 3.77 5.33
N LEU A 111 13.52 2.97 4.26
CA LEU A 111 13.35 1.52 4.26
C LEU A 111 14.30 0.79 5.23
N GLU A 112 15.49 1.33 5.49
CA GLU A 112 16.41 0.79 6.51
C GLU A 112 15.91 0.97 7.95
N THR A 113 15.07 1.98 8.21
CA THR A 113 14.49 2.22 9.54
C THR A 113 13.16 1.49 9.77
N VAL A 114 12.58 0.93 8.71
CA VAL A 114 11.29 0.23 8.77
C VAL A 114 11.50 -1.15 9.36
N ASP A 115 10.80 -1.41 10.46
CA ASP A 115 10.64 -2.76 10.94
C ASP A 115 9.22 -3.25 10.59
N ILE A 116 9.19 -4.09 9.56
CA ILE A 116 8.02 -4.61 8.87
C ILE A 116 7.14 -5.49 9.78
N THR A 117 7.71 -6.05 10.84
CA THR A 117 7.01 -6.94 11.78
C THR A 117 5.96 -6.21 12.61
N LYS A 118 6.09 -4.88 12.72
CA LYS A 118 5.13 -4.03 13.43
C LYS A 118 3.96 -3.59 12.55
N LEU A 119 3.85 -4.08 11.32
CA LEU A 119 2.64 -3.91 10.52
C LEU A 119 1.49 -4.63 11.19
N SER A 120 0.53 -3.84 11.67
CA SER A 120 -0.56 -4.34 12.50
C SER A 120 -1.76 -4.89 11.71
N SER A 121 -1.70 -4.86 10.38
CA SER A 121 -2.77 -5.32 9.48
C SER A 121 -2.15 -5.79 8.16
N LEU A 122 -2.71 -6.87 7.61
CA LEU A 122 -2.38 -7.37 6.28
C LEU A 122 -2.63 -6.32 5.20
N ASP A 123 -3.67 -5.49 5.31
CA ASP A 123 -3.96 -4.44 4.32
C ASP A 123 -2.86 -3.39 4.23
N ASN A 124 -2.23 -3.07 5.36
CA ASN A 124 -1.09 -2.16 5.41
C ASN A 124 0.13 -2.80 4.74
N ALA A 125 0.37 -4.08 5.01
CA ALA A 125 1.44 -4.83 4.36
C ALA A 125 1.21 -4.93 2.85
N VAL A 126 -0.01 -5.24 2.40
CA VAL A 126 -0.39 -5.25 0.99
C VAL A 126 -0.10 -3.90 0.35
N SER A 127 -0.47 -2.80 0.98
CA SER A 127 -0.23 -1.45 0.47
C SER A 127 1.26 -1.12 0.32
N VAL A 128 2.08 -1.53 1.30
CA VAL A 128 3.55 -1.41 1.22
C VAL A 128 4.10 -2.21 0.05
N PHE A 129 3.71 -3.48 -0.09
CA PHE A 129 4.20 -4.36 -1.14
C PHE A 129 3.78 -3.91 -2.55
N LYS A 130 2.55 -3.42 -2.71
CA LYS A 130 2.13 -2.77 -3.97
C LYS A 130 3.04 -1.59 -4.32
N SER A 131 3.40 -0.78 -3.33
CA SER A 131 4.26 0.38 -3.54
C SER A 131 5.69 0.00 -3.87
N LEU A 132 6.24 -1.02 -3.22
CA LEU A 132 7.54 -1.60 -3.58
C LEU A 132 7.53 -2.12 -5.03
N GLY A 133 6.40 -2.67 -5.49
CA GLY A 133 6.19 -3.07 -6.89
C GLY A 133 6.25 -1.87 -7.83
N ARG A 134 5.48 -0.82 -7.53
CA ARG A 134 5.47 0.43 -8.31
C ARG A 134 6.84 1.08 -8.43
N LEU A 135 7.66 0.95 -7.39
CA LEU A 135 9.03 1.47 -7.32
C LEU A 135 10.11 0.48 -7.80
N SER A 136 9.72 -0.74 -8.17
CA SER A 136 10.63 -1.82 -8.59
C SER A 136 11.74 -2.15 -7.57
N LEU A 137 11.41 -2.15 -6.27
CA LEU A 137 12.35 -2.35 -5.15
C LEU A 137 12.43 -3.82 -4.70
N GLU A 138 12.85 -4.71 -5.59
CA GLU A 138 12.87 -6.17 -5.35
C GLU A 138 13.75 -6.61 -4.16
N SER A 139 14.92 -6.00 -3.97
CA SER A 139 15.82 -6.34 -2.85
C SER A 139 15.17 -6.12 -1.48
N TYR A 140 14.30 -5.11 -1.35
CA TYR A 140 13.57 -4.85 -0.12
C TYR A 140 12.39 -5.79 0.07
N VAL A 141 11.76 -6.22 -1.02
CA VAL A 141 10.71 -7.24 -1.00
C VAL A 141 11.26 -8.55 -0.44
N GLU A 142 12.41 -9.00 -0.94
CA GLU A 142 13.07 -10.20 -0.43
C GLU A 142 13.43 -10.08 1.06
N LYS A 143 14.07 -8.95 1.44
CA LYS A 143 14.42 -8.65 2.84
C LYS A 143 13.19 -8.70 3.75
N PHE A 144 12.09 -8.07 3.34
CA PHE A 144 10.86 -7.99 4.14
C PHE A 144 10.10 -9.31 4.20
N LEU A 145 9.99 -10.04 3.09
CA LEU A 145 9.36 -11.36 3.09
C LEU A 145 10.11 -12.34 3.98
N LEU A 146 11.46 -12.31 3.97
CA LEU A 146 12.26 -13.16 4.84
C LEU A 146 12.03 -12.83 6.33
N VAL A 147 11.96 -11.54 6.67
CA VAL A 147 11.63 -11.11 8.04
C VAL A 147 10.21 -11.56 8.44
N LEU A 148 9.23 -11.37 7.55
CA LEU A 148 7.84 -11.76 7.81
C LEU A 148 7.67 -13.29 7.91
N LYS A 149 8.35 -14.07 7.06
CA LYS A 149 8.38 -15.55 7.12
C LYS A 149 8.91 -16.07 8.46
N ASN A 150 9.85 -15.35 9.05
CA ASN A 150 10.40 -15.67 10.37
C ASN A 150 9.54 -15.14 11.54
N CYS A 151 8.51 -14.35 11.25
CA CYS A 151 7.46 -13.96 12.19
C CYS A 151 6.24 -14.87 11.98
N ASP A 152 5.29 -14.87 12.91
CA ASP A 152 4.07 -15.72 12.84
C ASP A 152 3.10 -15.34 11.69
N TYR A 153 3.56 -14.76 10.58
CA TYR A 153 2.75 -14.54 9.39
C TYR A 153 2.43 -15.88 8.71
N GLY A 154 1.17 -16.07 8.34
CA GLY A 154 0.74 -17.25 7.61
C GLY A 154 1.33 -17.30 6.21
N THR A 155 1.55 -18.51 5.68
CA THR A 155 1.99 -18.72 4.29
C THR A 155 1.04 -18.08 3.29
N GLU A 156 -0.26 -18.06 3.59
CA GLU A 156 -1.29 -17.39 2.79
C GLU A 156 -1.10 -15.86 2.73
N ASP A 157 -0.75 -15.24 3.87
CA ASP A 157 -0.49 -13.81 3.94
C ASP A 157 0.73 -13.44 3.13
N ILE A 158 1.83 -14.18 3.30
CA ILE A 158 3.08 -13.98 2.56
C ILE A 158 2.83 -14.14 1.05
N SER A 159 2.07 -15.16 0.65
CA SER A 159 1.69 -15.37 -0.75
C SER A 159 0.84 -14.21 -1.30
N THR A 160 -0.07 -13.67 -0.49
CA THR A 160 -0.86 -12.47 -0.82
C THR A 160 0.03 -11.23 -1.03
N LEU A 161 1.08 -11.07 -0.22
CA LEU A 161 2.03 -9.97 -0.36
C LEU A 161 2.88 -10.10 -1.63
N ILE A 162 3.35 -11.30 -1.97
CA ILE A 162 4.08 -11.58 -3.21
C ILE A 162 3.20 -11.24 -4.43
N PHE A 163 1.94 -11.68 -4.44
CA PHE A 163 0.97 -11.34 -5.50
C PHE A 163 0.80 -9.83 -5.64
N SER A 164 0.59 -9.14 -4.51
CA SER A 164 0.37 -7.69 -4.47
C SER A 164 1.56 -6.90 -5.01
N TYR A 165 2.79 -7.35 -4.72
CA TYR A 165 4.01 -6.79 -5.29
C TYR A 165 4.09 -7.02 -6.80
N ALA A 166 4.04 -8.28 -7.25
CA ALA A 166 4.28 -8.65 -8.64
C ALA A 166 3.31 -7.95 -9.61
N THR A 167 2.02 -7.89 -9.24
CA THR A 167 0.97 -7.26 -10.05
C THR A 167 1.02 -5.73 -10.07
N SER A 168 1.81 -5.11 -9.18
CA SER A 168 1.93 -3.66 -9.08
C SER A 168 3.16 -3.10 -9.80
N ILE A 169 4.01 -3.96 -10.38
CA ILE A 169 5.17 -3.54 -11.15
C ILE A 169 4.70 -2.89 -12.47
N PRO A 170 5.11 -1.65 -12.76
CA PRO A 170 4.62 -0.91 -13.92
C PRO A 170 5.18 -1.50 -15.21
N ASN A 171 4.34 -1.57 -16.25
CA ASN A 171 4.71 -2.01 -17.60
C ASN A 171 5.26 -3.45 -17.69
N LEU A 172 5.02 -4.28 -16.66
CA LEU A 172 5.42 -5.68 -16.67
C LEU A 172 4.39 -6.50 -17.46
N ALA A 173 4.85 -7.36 -18.37
CA ALA A 173 3.95 -8.25 -19.10
C ALA A 173 3.32 -9.27 -18.14
N ALA A 174 2.12 -9.74 -18.44
CA ALA A 174 1.41 -10.68 -17.57
C ALA A 174 2.20 -11.98 -17.34
N GLU A 175 2.91 -12.47 -18.36
CA GLU A 175 3.82 -13.60 -18.28
C GLU A 175 4.98 -13.35 -17.30
N ASP A 176 5.55 -12.14 -17.34
CA ASP A 176 6.63 -11.74 -16.44
C ASP A 176 6.13 -11.55 -15.00
N VAL A 177 4.89 -11.10 -14.81
CA VAL A 177 4.23 -11.04 -13.49
C VAL A 177 4.09 -12.45 -12.90
N ILE A 178 3.62 -13.41 -13.69
CA ILE A 178 3.48 -14.83 -13.27
C ILE A 178 4.85 -15.41 -12.91
N SER A 179 5.84 -15.17 -13.77
CA SER A 179 7.23 -15.62 -13.53
C SER A 179 7.81 -15.02 -12.25
N LYS A 180 7.62 -13.71 -12.03
CA LYS A 180 8.07 -13.00 -10.82
C LYS A 180 7.41 -13.57 -9.56
N PHE A 181 6.10 -13.80 -9.61
CA PHE A 181 5.34 -14.41 -8.52
C PHE A 181 5.92 -15.78 -8.15
N LYS A 182 6.15 -16.67 -9.12
CA LYS A 182 6.71 -18.01 -8.90
C LYS A 182 8.16 -17.97 -8.39
N THR A 183 8.97 -17.07 -8.94
CA THR A 183 10.37 -16.90 -8.55
C THR A 183 10.48 -16.51 -7.09
N LEU A 184 9.69 -15.53 -6.63
CA LEU A 184 9.71 -15.13 -5.22
C LEU A 184 9.26 -16.24 -4.27
N HIS A 185 8.29 -17.08 -4.66
CA HIS A 185 7.92 -18.27 -3.87
C HIS A 185 9.07 -19.27 -3.75
N THR A 186 9.81 -19.48 -4.84
CA THR A 186 10.99 -20.35 -4.84
C THR A 186 12.10 -19.78 -3.95
N VAL A 187 12.40 -18.48 -4.05
CA VAL A 187 13.38 -17.79 -3.19
C VAL A 187 12.97 -17.87 -1.71
N MET A 188 11.68 -17.78 -1.43
CA MET A 188 11.13 -17.92 -0.08
C MET A 188 10.94 -19.38 0.34
N GLU A 189 11.39 -20.36 -0.44
CA GLU A 189 11.28 -21.80 -0.17
C GLU A 189 9.86 -22.20 0.29
N MET A 190 8.84 -21.71 -0.40
CA MET A 190 7.43 -21.96 -0.07
C MET A 190 6.60 -22.19 -1.33
N SER A 191 5.53 -22.96 -1.21
CA SER A 191 4.52 -23.09 -2.27
C SER A 191 3.57 -21.89 -2.24
N PRO A 192 3.08 -21.42 -3.40
CA PRO A 192 1.98 -20.45 -3.42
C PRO A 192 0.73 -21.00 -2.73
N SER A 193 -0.05 -20.11 -2.10
CA SER A 193 -1.36 -20.51 -1.55
C SER A 193 -2.42 -20.66 -2.65
N SER A 194 -3.41 -21.53 -2.43
CA SER A 194 -4.55 -21.69 -3.34
C SER A 194 -5.25 -20.35 -3.63
N THR A 195 -5.54 -19.56 -2.59
CA THR A 195 -6.14 -18.21 -2.71
C THR A 195 -5.32 -17.28 -3.61
N SER A 196 -3.98 -17.33 -3.51
CA SER A 196 -3.11 -16.49 -4.33
C SER A 196 -3.03 -16.96 -5.79
N TYR A 197 -3.09 -18.27 -6.03
CA TYR A 197 -3.19 -18.84 -7.37
C TYR A 197 -4.53 -18.48 -8.02
N GLU A 198 -5.65 -18.57 -7.29
CA GLU A 198 -6.95 -18.11 -7.77
C GLU A 198 -6.91 -16.65 -8.21
N ARG A 199 -6.28 -15.77 -7.40
CA ARG A 199 -6.07 -14.37 -7.76
C ARG A 199 -5.21 -14.21 -9.01
N LEU A 200 -4.17 -15.02 -9.19
CA LEU A 200 -3.28 -15.00 -10.35
C LEU A 200 -3.97 -15.52 -11.62
N ILE A 201 -4.85 -16.52 -11.50
CA ILE A 201 -5.72 -17.00 -12.57
C ILE A 201 -6.68 -15.89 -13.01
N VAL A 202 -7.37 -15.24 -12.07
CA VAL A 202 -8.27 -14.11 -12.36
C VAL A 202 -7.51 -12.96 -13.04
N TYR A 203 -6.32 -12.62 -12.53
CA TYR A 203 -5.44 -11.62 -13.14
C TYR A 203 -5.09 -11.98 -14.60
N SER A 204 -4.73 -13.24 -14.85
CA SER A 204 -4.36 -13.72 -16.19
C SER A 204 -5.53 -13.69 -17.16
N CYS A 205 -6.73 -14.06 -16.70
CA CYS A 205 -7.95 -13.95 -17.49
C CYS A 205 -8.25 -12.49 -17.87
N ASN A 206 -8.11 -11.56 -16.92
CA ASN A 206 -8.30 -10.13 -17.17
C ASN A 206 -7.27 -9.55 -18.14
N ALA A 207 -6.05 -10.12 -18.14
CA ALA A 207 -4.99 -9.77 -19.10
C ALA A 207 -5.11 -10.50 -20.46
N LEU A 208 -6.23 -11.21 -20.72
CA LEU A 208 -6.49 -12.02 -21.91
C LEU A 208 -5.45 -13.15 -22.15
N LYS A 209 -4.82 -13.64 -21.08
CA LYS A 209 -3.83 -14.73 -21.09
C LYS A 209 -4.46 -16.06 -20.68
N VAL A 210 -5.54 -16.45 -21.35
CA VAL A 210 -6.36 -17.63 -20.99
C VAL A 210 -5.55 -18.94 -21.00
N HIS A 211 -4.60 -19.10 -21.92
CA HIS A 211 -3.74 -20.29 -21.95
C HIS A 211 -2.90 -20.44 -20.68
N HIS A 212 -2.32 -19.33 -20.19
CA HIS A 212 -1.58 -19.33 -18.92
C HIS A 212 -2.48 -19.60 -17.72
N ALA A 213 -3.72 -19.11 -17.75
CA ALA A 213 -4.70 -19.40 -16.71
C ALA A 213 -5.01 -20.91 -16.62
N ILE A 214 -5.14 -21.59 -17.76
CA ILE A 214 -5.35 -23.04 -17.83
C ILE A 214 -4.13 -23.78 -17.28
N ASP A 215 -2.92 -23.42 -17.73
CA ASP A 215 -1.68 -24.06 -17.26
C ASP A 215 -1.51 -23.96 -15.72
N MET A 216 -1.95 -22.86 -15.11
CA MET A 216 -1.94 -22.69 -13.66
C MET A 216 -3.00 -23.54 -12.95
N VAL A 217 -4.18 -23.72 -13.55
CA VAL A 217 -5.22 -24.62 -13.02
C VAL A 217 -4.72 -26.07 -13.04
N ASP A 218 -4.05 -26.47 -14.13
CA ASP A 218 -3.48 -27.81 -14.25
C ASP A 218 -2.39 -28.03 -13.19
N GLN A 219 -1.50 -27.05 -12.97
CA GLN A 219 -0.48 -27.09 -11.91
C GLN A 219 -1.09 -27.20 -10.51
N LEU A 220 -2.14 -26.42 -10.21
CA LEU A 220 -2.87 -26.52 -8.95
C LEU A 220 -3.46 -27.92 -8.76
N CYS A 221 -4.02 -28.51 -9.81
CA CYS A 221 -4.55 -29.86 -9.74
C CYS A 221 -3.43 -30.87 -9.45
N GLU A 222 -2.31 -30.78 -10.15
CA GLU A 222 -1.16 -31.68 -9.94
C GLU A 222 -0.59 -31.55 -8.51
N GLU A 223 -0.45 -30.34 -7.97
CA GLU A 223 0.05 -30.11 -6.60
C GLU A 223 -0.93 -30.59 -5.52
N VAL A 224 -2.25 -30.50 -5.76
CA VAL A 224 -3.29 -30.98 -4.84
C VAL A 224 -3.41 -32.51 -4.85
N PHE A 225 -3.14 -33.17 -5.98
CA PHE A 225 -3.25 -34.63 -6.13
C PHE A 225 -1.95 -35.40 -5.92
N THR A 226 -0.83 -34.74 -5.56
CA THR A 226 0.49 -35.39 -5.37
C THR A 226 0.86 -35.72 -3.92
N TYR A 227 0.00 -35.42 -2.93
CA TYR A 227 0.14 -35.96 -1.56
C TYR A 227 -1.02 -36.93 -1.23
N PRO A 228 -0.75 -38.22 -0.93
CA PRO A 228 -1.74 -39.16 -0.42
C PRO A 228 -2.15 -38.89 1.03
#